data_AF-A0A942N1K6-F1
#
_entry.id   AF-A0A942N1K6-F1
#
_cell.length_a   1.000
_cell.length_b   1.000
_cell.length_c   1.000
_cell.angle_alpha   90.00
_cell.angle_beta   90.00
_cell.angle_gamma   90.00
#
_symmetry.space_group_name_H-M   'P 1'
#
loop_
_entity.id
_entity.type
_entity.pdbx_description
1 polymer ?
#
loop_
_entity_poly.entity_id
_entity_poly.type
_entity_poly.pdbx_seq_one_letter_code
_entity_poly.pdbx_strand_id
1 'polypeptide(L)'
;MDKQIRQRVVDMLNNVDGQLAIQIATGVGATPPSKPGGTGVTVSSPAVSQENTTKDARTRKVAILADDGFNFSEATQVMGALKAAGVHSEVVSKNLGMLTSVYGQQLEVNKNYASAGSIMYDAVYVTGGRQCVDTLLNYLKTA
;
A
#
# COMPACT_ATOMS: atom_id res chain seq x y z
N MET A 1 -18.56 -7.68 22.98
CA MET A 1 -17.44 -7.04 23.70
C MET A 1 -18.01 -6.11 24.76
N ASP A 2 -17.60 -6.27 26.01
CA ASP A 2 -18.18 -5.57 27.16
C ASP A 2 -17.78 -4.07 27.18
N LYS A 3 -18.76 -3.18 27.35
CA LYS A 3 -18.54 -1.74 27.45
C LYS A 3 -17.66 -1.39 28.66
N GLN A 4 -17.78 -2.12 29.76
CA GLN A 4 -16.98 -1.90 30.96
C GLN A 4 -15.49 -2.18 30.72
N ILE A 5 -15.17 -3.20 29.91
CA ILE A 5 -13.77 -3.51 29.56
C ILE A 5 -13.18 -2.37 28.73
N ARG A 6 -13.91 -1.84 27.75
CA ARG A 6 -13.44 -0.70 26.93
C ARG A 6 -13.17 0.54 27.79
N GLN A 7 -14.05 0.83 28.74
CA GLN A 7 -13.85 1.94 29.67
C GLN A 7 -12.60 1.74 30.52
N ARG A 8 -12.40 0.55 31.13
CA ARG A 8 -11.21 0.25 31.93
C ARG A 8 -9.91 0.39 31.16
N VAL A 9 -9.90 0.01 29.87
CA VAL A 9 -8.73 0.18 29.00
C VAL A 9 -8.46 1.66 28.72
N VAL A 10 -9.49 2.46 28.45
CA VAL A 10 -9.36 3.92 28.29
C VAL A 10 -8.83 4.59 29.55
N ASP A 11 -9.39 4.24 30.71
CA ASP A 11 -8.96 4.78 32.00
C ASP A 11 -7.50 4.42 32.30
N MET A 12 -7.09 3.19 31.95
CA MET A 12 -5.69 2.75 32.06
C MET A 12 -4.77 3.60 31.17
N LEU A 13 -5.12 3.80 29.90
CA LEU A 13 -4.33 4.58 28.95
C LEU A 13 -4.24 6.06 29.31
N ASN A 14 -5.24 6.60 30.02
CA ASN A 14 -5.19 7.97 30.55
C ASN A 14 -4.05 8.18 31.57
N ASN A 15 -3.53 7.11 32.20
CA ASN A 15 -2.35 7.21 33.05
C ASN A 15 -1.04 7.31 32.25
N VAL A 16 -1.07 7.02 30.94
CA VAL A 16 0.07 7.12 30.03
C VAL A 16 0.05 8.49 29.34
N ASP A 17 -1.01 8.76 28.58
CA ASP A 17 -1.20 10.03 27.86
C ASP A 17 -2.70 10.35 27.76
N GLY A 18 -3.09 11.53 28.25
CA GLY A 18 -4.49 11.92 28.30
C GLY A 18 -5.11 12.24 26.94
N GLN A 19 -4.33 12.73 25.97
CA GLN A 19 -4.86 13.02 24.63
C GLN A 19 -5.10 11.72 23.84
N LEU A 20 -4.18 10.77 23.95
CA LEU A 20 -4.33 9.42 23.41
C LEU A 20 -5.60 8.75 23.94
N ALA A 21 -5.83 8.83 25.26
CA ALA A 21 -7.00 8.23 25.90
C ALA A 21 -8.32 8.84 25.42
N ILE A 22 -8.36 10.16 25.23
CA ILE A 22 -9.54 10.86 24.66
C ILE A 22 -9.82 10.38 23.23
N GLN A 23 -8.81 10.30 22.37
CA GLN A 23 -8.96 9.85 20.98
C GLN A 23 -9.45 8.39 20.90
N ILE A 24 -8.89 7.52 21.74
CA ILE A 24 -9.30 6.11 21.81
C ILE A 24 -10.74 5.99 22.29
N ALA A 25 -11.15 6.76 23.32
CA ALA A 25 -12.51 6.72 23.85
C ALA A 25 -13.57 6.99 22.75
N THR A 26 -13.33 7.97 21.89
CA THR A 26 -14.18 8.26 20.73
C THR A 26 -14.28 7.08 19.77
N GLY A 27 -13.15 6.45 19.41
CA GLY A 27 -13.12 5.34 18.46
C GLY A 27 -13.76 4.05 18.98
N VAL A 28 -13.69 3.80 20.29
CA VAL A 28 -14.20 2.56 20.91
C VAL A 28 -15.58 2.71 21.57
N GLY A 29 -16.18 3.90 21.50
CA GLY A 29 -17.48 4.21 22.11
C GLY A 29 -17.46 4.08 23.63
N ALA A 30 -16.39 4.57 24.26
CA ALA A 30 -16.25 4.74 25.71
C ALA A 30 -16.37 6.23 26.07
N THR A 31 -16.52 6.54 27.36
CA THR A 31 -16.59 7.93 27.81
C THR A 31 -15.17 8.50 27.91
N PRO A 32 -14.86 9.63 27.24
CA PRO A 32 -13.55 10.26 27.36
C PRO A 32 -13.22 10.69 28.79
N PRO A 33 -11.96 10.58 29.24
CA PRO A 33 -11.55 11.09 30.54
C PRO A 33 -11.84 12.59 30.67
N SER A 34 -12.49 13.02 31.75
CA SER A 34 -12.80 14.43 32.00
C SER A 34 -11.57 15.27 32.38
N LYS A 35 -10.51 14.62 32.85
CA LYS A 35 -9.20 15.21 33.15
C LYS A 35 -8.13 14.39 32.43
N PRO A 36 -7.44 14.97 31.43
CA PRO A 36 -6.27 14.34 30.83
C PRO A 36 -5.23 14.03 31.89
N GLY A 37 -4.84 12.75 31.99
CA GLY A 37 -3.79 12.28 32.89
C GLY A 37 -2.41 12.24 32.23
N GLY A 38 -1.57 11.32 32.69
CA GLY A 38 -0.19 11.12 32.24
C GLY A 38 0.84 11.42 33.33
N THR A 39 2.07 10.94 33.13
CA THR A 39 3.16 11.10 34.11
C THR A 39 3.84 12.48 34.04
N GLY A 40 3.52 13.30 33.05
CA GLY A 40 4.18 14.58 32.77
C GLY A 40 5.59 14.45 32.17
N VAL A 41 6.06 13.22 31.93
CA VAL A 41 7.35 12.96 31.30
C VAL A 41 7.26 13.20 29.80
N THR A 42 8.08 14.10 29.29
CA THR A 42 8.13 14.47 27.85
C THR A 42 9.38 13.96 27.14
N VAL A 43 10.21 13.18 27.82
CA VAL A 43 11.42 12.59 27.25
C VAL A 43 11.02 11.64 26.12
N SER A 44 11.56 11.89 24.92
CA SER A 44 11.35 11.06 23.75
C SER A 44 12.68 10.52 23.24
N SER A 45 12.63 9.35 22.60
CA SER A 45 13.78 8.75 21.94
C SER A 45 13.42 8.49 20.47
N PRO A 46 14.14 9.07 19.50
CA PRO A 46 13.89 8.79 18.08
C PRO A 46 13.99 7.30 17.72
N ALA A 47 14.74 6.52 18.50
CA ALA A 47 14.96 5.09 18.29
C ALA A 47 13.73 4.21 18.58
N VAL A 48 12.72 4.71 19.30
CA VAL A 48 11.48 3.94 19.53
C VAL A 48 10.49 4.04 18.37
N SER A 49 10.74 4.92 17.40
CA SER A 49 9.91 5.06 16.20
C SER A 49 10.41 4.16 15.09
N GLN A 50 9.54 3.30 14.56
CA GLN A 50 9.83 2.50 13.36
C GLN A 50 9.99 3.37 12.10
N GLU A 51 9.43 4.59 12.08
CA GLU A 51 9.51 5.49 10.93
C GLU A 51 10.95 5.98 10.68
N ASN A 52 11.76 6.05 11.73
CA ASN A 52 13.16 6.50 11.67
C ASN A 52 14.15 5.39 11.33
N THR A 53 13.67 4.20 10.96
CA THR A 53 14.52 3.08 10.58
C THR A 53 15.00 3.20 9.13
N THR A 54 16.13 2.56 8.81
CA THR A 54 16.60 2.48 7.43
C THR A 54 15.60 1.71 6.57
N LYS A 55 15.15 2.31 5.47
CA LYS A 55 14.21 1.71 4.51
C LYS A 55 14.98 1.25 3.26
N ASP A 56 14.69 0.04 2.79
CA ASP A 56 15.32 -0.57 1.61
C ASP A 56 14.25 -1.23 0.73
N ALA A 57 14.44 -1.15 -0.59
CA ALA A 57 13.51 -1.66 -1.59
C ALA A 57 13.74 -3.14 -1.94
N ARG A 58 14.89 -3.72 -1.60
CA ARG A 58 15.20 -5.13 -1.89
C ARG A 58 14.09 -6.05 -1.34
N THR A 59 13.73 -7.06 -2.11
CA THR A 59 12.65 -8.05 -1.85
C THR A 59 11.22 -7.50 -1.90
N ARG A 60 11.01 -6.19 -2.05
CA ARG A 60 9.70 -5.61 -2.28
C ARG A 60 9.12 -6.06 -3.61
N LYS A 61 7.80 -6.00 -3.74
CA LYS A 61 7.08 -6.39 -4.95
C LYS A 61 6.33 -5.21 -5.56
N VAL A 62 6.47 -5.03 -6.87
CA VAL A 62 5.79 -3.99 -7.65
C VAL A 62 4.88 -4.65 -8.69
N ALA A 63 3.61 -4.23 -8.72
CA ALA A 63 2.70 -4.57 -9.80
C ALA A 63 2.93 -3.63 -10.99
N ILE A 64 3.10 -4.19 -12.18
CA ILE A 64 3.18 -3.46 -13.45
C ILE A 64 1.85 -3.62 -14.16
N LEU A 65 1.02 -2.59 -14.14
CA LEU A 65 -0.26 -2.58 -14.84
C LEU A 65 -0.04 -2.26 -16.32
N ALA A 66 -0.44 -3.20 -17.16
CA ALA A 66 -0.28 -3.12 -18.61
C ALA A 66 -1.42 -3.84 -19.34
N ASP A 67 -1.69 -3.40 -20.56
CA ASP A 67 -2.58 -4.05 -21.53
C ASP A 67 -2.00 -3.85 -22.94
N ASP A 68 -2.67 -4.38 -23.96
CA ASP A 68 -2.24 -4.23 -25.36
C ASP A 68 -2.05 -2.77 -25.75
N GLY A 69 -1.03 -2.51 -26.58
CA GLY A 69 -0.62 -1.17 -26.97
C GLY A 69 0.15 -0.40 -25.89
N PHE A 70 0.79 -1.12 -24.96
CA PHE A 70 1.73 -0.54 -24.01
C PHE A 70 3.05 -0.11 -24.67
N ASN A 71 3.79 0.76 -23.99
CA ASN A 71 5.14 1.17 -24.38
C ASN A 71 6.20 0.16 -23.87
N PHE A 72 6.74 -0.65 -24.78
CA PHE A 72 7.70 -1.70 -24.43
C PHE A 72 9.02 -1.17 -23.88
N SER A 73 9.59 -0.14 -24.51
CA SER A 73 10.89 0.41 -24.09
C SER A 73 10.80 0.97 -22.67
N GLU A 74 9.72 1.66 -22.36
CA GLU A 74 9.47 2.22 -21.04
C GLU A 74 9.25 1.11 -19.99
N ALA A 75 8.36 0.16 -20.27
CA ALA A 75 8.06 -0.94 -19.36
C ALA A 75 9.30 -1.78 -19.03
N THR A 76 10.10 -2.15 -20.04
CA THR A 76 11.30 -2.96 -19.84
C THR A 76 12.43 -2.19 -19.15
N GLN A 77 12.56 -0.88 -19.39
CA GLN A 77 13.50 -0.03 -18.66
C GLN A 77 13.16 -0.01 -17.16
N VAL A 78 11.89 0.18 -16.81
CA VAL A 78 11.44 0.17 -15.41
C VAL A 78 11.64 -1.21 -14.78
N MET A 79 11.25 -2.30 -15.46
CA MET A 79 11.51 -3.66 -14.99
C MET A 79 13.00 -3.92 -14.74
N GLY A 80 13.86 -3.44 -15.64
CA GLY A 80 15.32 -3.55 -15.50
C GLY A 80 15.84 -2.79 -14.27
N ALA A 81 15.39 -1.55 -14.07
CA ALA A 81 15.76 -0.73 -12.91
C ALA A 81 15.30 -1.35 -11.59
N LEU A 82 14.05 -1.85 -11.53
CA LEU A 82 13.50 -2.55 -10.37
C LEU A 82 14.32 -3.80 -10.04
N LYS A 83 14.61 -4.62 -11.06
CA LYS A 83 15.45 -5.81 -10.89
C LYS A 83 16.86 -5.47 -10.39
N ALA A 84 17.48 -4.42 -10.94
CA ALA A 84 18.80 -3.96 -10.49
C ALA A 84 18.79 -3.47 -9.04
N ALA A 85 17.67 -2.92 -8.57
CA ALA A 85 17.45 -2.55 -7.17
C ALA A 85 17.03 -3.74 -6.26
N GLY A 86 16.94 -4.97 -6.80
CA GLY A 86 16.52 -6.16 -6.06
C GLY A 86 15.02 -6.22 -5.76
N VAL A 87 14.22 -5.47 -6.51
CA VAL A 87 12.75 -5.43 -6.44
C VAL A 87 12.17 -6.48 -7.39
N HIS A 88 11.15 -7.21 -6.94
CA HIS A 88 10.40 -8.13 -7.78
C HIS A 88 9.28 -7.38 -8.50
N SER A 89 9.11 -7.60 -9.80
CA SER A 89 8.03 -7.01 -10.58
C SER A 89 7.15 -8.10 -11.20
N GLU A 90 5.83 -7.94 -11.13
CA GLU A 90 4.86 -8.82 -11.79
C GLU A 90 3.97 -7.99 -12.72
N VAL A 91 3.87 -8.40 -13.98
CA VAL A 91 2.95 -7.79 -14.96
C VAL A 91 1.54 -8.27 -14.67
N VAL A 92 0.63 -7.31 -14.51
CA VAL A 92 -0.77 -7.54 -14.15
C VAL A 92 -1.67 -6.96 -15.25
N SER A 93 -2.56 -7.79 -15.78
CA SER A 93 -3.51 -7.39 -16.82
C SER A 93 -4.88 -8.06 -16.61
N LYS A 94 -5.83 -7.85 -17.52
CA LYS A 94 -7.16 -8.47 -17.43
C LYS A 94 -7.10 -9.98 -17.60
N ASN A 95 -6.33 -10.44 -18.58
CA ASN A 95 -6.20 -11.84 -18.95
C ASN A 95 -4.74 -12.28 -18.82
N LEU A 96 -4.52 -13.58 -18.58
CA LEU A 96 -3.20 -14.18 -18.69
C LEU A 96 -2.84 -14.37 -20.17
N GLY A 97 -1.54 -14.43 -20.48
CA GLY A 97 -1.03 -14.60 -21.84
C GLY A 97 0.02 -13.55 -22.19
N MET A 98 0.18 -13.29 -23.49
CA MET A 98 1.11 -12.28 -24.01
C MET A 98 0.36 -11.00 -24.36
N LEU A 99 0.86 -9.87 -23.88
CA LEU A 99 0.46 -8.53 -24.35
C LEU A 99 1.33 -8.15 -25.54
N THR A 100 0.75 -7.42 -26.49
CA THR A 100 1.46 -6.87 -27.65
C THR A 100 1.60 -5.36 -27.51
N SER A 101 2.83 -4.86 -27.54
CA SER A 101 3.13 -3.43 -27.48
C SER A 101 2.79 -2.71 -28.79
N VAL A 102 2.87 -1.36 -28.77
CA VAL A 102 2.63 -0.52 -29.95
C VAL A 102 3.49 -0.91 -31.17
N TYR A 103 4.68 -1.46 -30.96
CA TYR A 103 5.61 -1.87 -32.02
C TYR A 103 5.70 -3.40 -32.21
N GLY A 104 4.73 -4.16 -31.68
CA GLY A 104 4.63 -5.60 -31.90
C GLY A 104 5.48 -6.48 -30.98
N GLN A 105 6.25 -5.90 -30.06
CA GLN A 105 7.01 -6.66 -29.05
C GLN A 105 6.06 -7.22 -27.99
N GLN A 106 6.39 -8.39 -27.44
CA GLN A 106 5.52 -9.11 -26.52
C GLN A 106 6.02 -9.08 -25.07
N LEU A 107 5.08 -9.06 -24.12
CA LEU A 107 5.36 -9.16 -22.69
C LEU A 107 4.36 -10.13 -22.04
N GLU A 108 4.86 -11.08 -21.27
CA GLU A 108 4.03 -12.08 -20.59
C GLU A 108 3.36 -11.50 -19.33
N VAL A 109 2.06 -11.77 -19.17
CA VAL A 109 1.29 -11.40 -17.98
C VAL A 109 1.49 -12.45 -16.89
N ASN A 110 1.95 -12.02 -15.71
CA ASN A 110 2.17 -12.90 -14.56
C ASN A 110 0.88 -13.16 -13.76
N LYS A 111 0.00 -12.15 -13.66
CA LYS A 111 -1.25 -12.24 -12.90
C LYS A 111 -2.40 -11.55 -13.63
N ASN A 112 -3.59 -12.10 -13.47
CA ASN A 112 -4.82 -11.41 -13.86
C ASN A 112 -5.43 -10.66 -12.67
N TYR A 113 -6.39 -9.76 -12.91
CA TYR A 113 -7.05 -8.99 -11.85
C TYR A 113 -7.75 -9.85 -10.78
N ALA A 114 -8.19 -11.06 -11.12
CA ALA A 114 -8.81 -11.97 -10.16
C ALA A 114 -7.79 -12.61 -9.19
N SER A 115 -6.52 -12.70 -9.59
CA SER A 115 -5.43 -13.32 -8.82
C SER A 115 -4.42 -12.31 -8.28
N ALA A 116 -4.65 -11.01 -8.51
CA ALA A 116 -3.84 -9.90 -8.02
C ALA A 116 -4.72 -8.95 -7.18
N GLY A 117 -4.24 -8.61 -5.99
CA GLY A 117 -4.83 -7.55 -5.15
C GLY A 117 -3.76 -6.54 -4.78
N SER A 118 -4.13 -5.26 -4.64
CA SER A 118 -3.17 -4.19 -4.29
C SER A 118 -2.41 -4.46 -3.00
N ILE A 119 -3.04 -5.16 -2.05
CA ILE A 119 -2.43 -5.56 -0.77
C ILE A 119 -1.27 -6.57 -0.91
N MET A 120 -1.10 -7.19 -2.08
CA MET A 120 -0.02 -8.14 -2.36
C MET A 120 1.28 -7.44 -2.84
N TYR A 121 1.22 -6.13 -3.08
CA TYR A 121 2.31 -5.34 -3.65
C TYR A 121 2.64 -4.14 -2.76
N ASP A 122 3.89 -3.72 -2.78
CA ASP A 122 4.37 -2.52 -2.06
C ASP A 122 4.21 -1.24 -2.89
N ALA A 123 4.11 -1.37 -4.21
CA ALA A 123 3.87 -0.26 -5.14
C ALA A 123 3.26 -0.74 -6.47
N VAL A 124 2.77 0.23 -7.25
CA VAL A 124 2.17 0.00 -8.57
C VAL A 124 2.82 0.95 -9.57
N TYR A 125 3.17 0.44 -10.74
CA TYR A 125 3.60 1.20 -11.90
C TYR A 125 2.63 0.95 -13.05
N VAL A 126 2.14 2.03 -13.67
CA VAL A 126 1.22 1.96 -14.82
C VAL A 126 2.02 2.28 -16.07
N THR A 127 2.04 1.35 -17.02
CA THR A 127 2.79 1.53 -18.27
C THR A 127 2.16 2.61 -19.16
N GLY A 128 3.01 3.35 -19.87
CA GLY A 128 2.57 4.25 -20.93
C GLY A 128 2.04 3.53 -22.16
N GLY A 129 1.57 4.30 -23.14
CA GLY A 129 0.92 3.81 -24.35
C GLY A 129 -0.57 4.15 -24.35
N ARG A 130 -1.02 4.92 -25.34
CA ARG A 130 -2.37 5.51 -25.32
C ARG A 130 -3.46 4.43 -25.29
N GLN A 131 -3.33 3.41 -26.14
CA GLN A 131 -4.25 2.28 -26.20
C GLN A 131 -4.29 1.49 -24.88
N CYS A 132 -3.12 1.24 -24.27
CA CYS A 132 -3.02 0.58 -22.97
C CYS A 132 -3.79 1.38 -21.90
N VAL A 133 -3.49 2.67 -21.77
CA VAL A 133 -4.13 3.55 -20.76
C VAL A 133 -5.64 3.65 -20.99
N ASP A 134 -6.09 3.84 -22.22
CA ASP A 134 -7.53 3.93 -22.53
C ASP A 134 -8.25 2.61 -22.20
N THR A 135 -7.60 1.46 -22.45
CA THR A 135 -8.13 0.13 -22.09
C THR A 135 -8.24 -0.03 -20.57
N LEU A 136 -7.19 0.31 -19.83
CA LEU A 136 -7.18 0.26 -18.37
C LEU A 136 -8.29 1.13 -17.76
N LEU A 137 -8.48 2.35 -18.28
CA LEU A 137 -9.55 3.26 -17.83
C LEU A 137 -10.95 2.74 -18.12
N ASN A 138 -11.14 1.99 -19.21
CA ASN A 138 -12.44 1.43 -19.55
C ASN A 138 -12.86 0.29 -18.61
N TYR A 139 -11.91 -0.48 -18.07
CA TYR A 139 -12.25 -1.51 -17.08
C TYR A 139 -12.87 -0.93 -15.81
N LEU A 140 -12.49 0.28 -15.41
CA LEU A 140 -13.08 0.98 -14.26
C LEU A 140 -14.54 1.39 -14.49
N LYS A 141 -14.97 1.51 -15.75
CA LYS A 141 -16.35 1.90 -16.10
C LYS A 141 -17.29 0.69 -16.16
N THR A 142 -16.75 -0.52 -16.20
CA THR A 142 -17.51 -1.77 -16.35
C THR A 142 -17.50 -2.65 -15.09
N ALA A 143 -16.76 -2.24 -14.06
CA ALA A 143 -16.69 -2.88 -12.75
C ALA A 143 -17.54 -2.09 -11.74
#